data_AF-U6EEN4-F1
#
_entry.id   AF-U6EEN4-F1
#
_cell.length_a   1.000
_cell.length_b   1.000
_cell.length_c   1.000
_cell.angle_alpha   90.00
_cell.angle_beta   90.00
_cell.angle_gamma   90.00
#
_symmetry.space_group_name_H-M   'P 1'
#
loop_
_entity.id
_entity.type
_entity.pdbx_description
1 polymer ?
#
loop_
_entity_poly.entity_id
_entity_poly.type
_entity_poly.pdbx_seq_one_letter_code
_entity_poly.pdbx_strand_id
1 'polypeptide(L)' 'MGYLHPDLIFINIQLKGEISGVETAKMITRSYNIPIIFLTVFIKNCLNKSLQLPDDAVVISKPLKREHLEYAILKAVNR' A
#
# COMPACT_ATOMS: atom_id res chain seq x y z
N MET A 1 -4.67 14.76 22.84
CA MET A 1 -4.55 14.26 21.45
C MET A 1 -3.93 12.88 21.52
N GLY A 2 -4.63 11.84 21.07
CA GLY A 2 -4.08 10.48 21.06
C GLY A 2 -3.23 10.27 19.81
N TYR A 3 -2.02 9.76 19.99
CA TYR A 3 -1.22 9.29 18.86
C TYR A 3 -1.91 8.05 18.27
N LEU A 4 -2.15 8.07 16.96
CA LEU A 4 -2.68 6.91 16.24
C LEU A 4 -1.55 5.91 16.01
N HIS A 5 -1.77 4.67 16.42
CA HIS A 5 -0.88 3.54 16.16
C HIS A 5 -1.60 2.54 15.25
N PRO A 6 -1.63 2.76 13.93
CA PRO A 6 -2.33 1.88 13.03
C PRO A 6 -1.55 0.57 12.84
N ASP A 7 -2.26 -0.55 12.86
CA ASP A 7 -1.69 -1.88 12.59
C ASP A 7 -1.53 -2.16 11.09
N LEU A 8 -2.20 -1.38 10.23
CA LEU A 8 -2.21 -1.56 8.78
C LEU A 8 -2.58 -0.24 8.09
N ILE A 9 -1.94 0.04 6.96
CA ILE A 9 -2.22 1.21 6.14
C ILE A 9 -2.67 0.82 4.74
N PHE A 10 -3.78 1.36 4.30
CA PHE A 10 -4.17 1.37 2.89
C PHE A 10 -3.78 2.72 2.27
N ILE A 11 -3.02 2.70 1.18
CA ILE A 11 -2.57 3.93 0.53
C ILE A 11 -2.87 3.91 -0.96
N ASN A 12 -3.48 4.96 -1.46
CA ASN A 12 -3.65 5.12 -2.90
C ASN A 12 -2.29 5.45 -3.52
N ILE A 13 -1.85 4.70 -4.54
CA ILE A 13 -0.57 4.94 -5.24
C ILE A 13 -0.50 6.38 -5.76
N GLN A 14 -1.62 6.90 -6.26
CA GLN A 14 -1.75 8.27 -6.73
C GLN A 14 -2.54 9.10 -5.72
N LEU A 15 -1.83 9.69 -4.75
CA LEU A 15 -2.37 10.73 -3.89
C LEU A 15 -2.44 12.05 -4.66
N LYS A 16 -3.47 12.86 -4.38
CA LYS A 16 -3.53 14.24 -4.87
C LYS A 16 -2.71 15.09 -3.91
N GLY A 17 -1.53 15.51 -4.32
CA GLY A 17 -0.59 16.27 -3.49
C GLY A 17 0.82 16.27 -4.08
N GLU A 18 1.75 16.88 -3.36
CA GLU A 18 3.15 17.01 -3.80
C GLU A 18 3.90 15.68 -3.75
N ILE A 19 3.53 14.80 -2.81
CA ILE A 19 4.11 13.47 -2.67
C ILE A 19 3.13 12.38 -3.10
N SER A 20 3.63 11.42 -3.87
CA SER A 20 2.85 10.25 -4.29
C SER A 20 2.59 9.30 -3.11
N GLY A 21 1.62 8.39 -3.27
CA GLY A 21 1.39 7.35 -2.26
C GLY A 21 2.57 6.38 -2.14
N VAL A 22 3.31 6.17 -3.23
CA VAL A 22 4.55 5.39 -3.21
C VAL A 22 5.60 6.07 -2.34
N GLU A 23 5.84 7.37 -2.53
CA GLU A 23 6.84 8.10 -1.76
C GLU A 23 6.45 8.20 -0.29
N THR A 24 5.17 8.48 -0.04
CA THR A 24 4.60 8.50 1.32
C THR A 24 4.81 7.14 2.01
N ALA A 25 4.55 6.03 1.33
CA ALA A 25 4.78 4.70 1.89
C ALA A 25 6.26 4.45 2.22
N LYS A 26 7.19 4.88 1.34
CA LYS A 26 8.63 4.78 1.61
C LYS A 26 9.05 5.58 2.85
N MET A 27 8.47 6.75 3.06
CA MET A 27 8.74 7.55 4.27
C MET A 27 8.20 6.89 5.53
N ILE A 28 6.98 6.31 5.45
CA ILE A 28 6.36 5.59 6.57
C ILE A 28 7.19 4.36 6.94
N THR A 29 7.57 3.52 5.98
CA THR A 29 8.32 2.28 6.28
C THR A 29 9.72 2.51 6.81
N ARG A 30 10.34 3.66 6.51
CA ARG A 30 11.63 4.07 7.12
C ARG A 30 11.51 4.38 8.61
N SER A 31 10.34 4.80 9.05
CA SER A 31 10.11 5.30 10.42
C SER A 31 9.26 4.35 11.26
N TYR A 32 8.49 3.49 10.62
CA TYR A 32 7.49 2.63 11.26
C TYR A 32 7.48 1.25 10.60
N ASN A 33 7.42 0.20 11.43
CA ASN A 33 7.26 -1.18 10.98
C ASN A 33 5.76 -1.53 10.84
N ILE A 34 5.05 -0.82 9.96
CA ILE A 34 3.61 -0.99 9.75
C ILE A 34 3.39 -1.53 8.32
N PRO A 35 2.64 -2.63 8.14
CA PRO A 35 2.35 -3.16 6.82
C PRO A 35 1.52 -2.17 5.98
N ILE A 36 1.82 -2.12 4.68
CA ILE A 36 1.17 -1.20 3.74
C ILE A 36 0.58 -1.97 2.55
N ILE A 37 -0.67 -1.68 2.23
CA ILE A 37 -1.36 -2.16 1.05
C ILE A 37 -1.59 -0.99 0.10
N PHE A 38 -1.08 -1.12 -1.12
CA PHE A 38 -1.24 -0.13 -2.17
C PHE A 38 -2.55 -0.33 -2.93
N LEU A 39 -3.28 0.76 -3.15
CA LEU A 39 -4.51 0.78 -3.94
C LEU A 39 -4.25 1.49 -5.28
N THR A 40 -4.68 0.91 -6.38
CA THR A 40 -4.52 1.47 -7.73
C THR A 40 -5.77 1.31 -8.57
N VAL A 41 -6.02 2.20 -9.54
CA VAL A 41 -7.02 1.95 -10.60
C VAL A 41 -6.40 1.24 -11.81
N PHE A 42 -5.10 0.99 -11.76
CA PHE A 42 -4.29 0.61 -12.90
C PHE A 42 -3.33 -0.53 -12.57
N ILE A 43 -3.48 -1.67 -13.27
CA ILE A 43 -2.58 -2.82 -13.17
C ILE A 43 -1.98 -3.08 -14.56
N LYS A 44 -0.68 -2.81 -14.72
CA LYS A 44 0.17 -3.30 -15.82
C LYS A 44 1.03 -4.45 -15.31
N ASN A 45 1.45 -5.35 -16.20
CA ASN A 45 2.33 -6.49 -15.88
C ASN A 45 3.64 -6.09 -15.15
N CYS A 46 4.07 -4.82 -15.26
CA CYS A 46 5.30 -4.31 -14.65
C CYS A 46 5.07 -3.19 -13.63
N LEU A 47 3.86 -3.07 -13.05
CA LEU A 47 3.52 -1.96 -12.14
C LEU A 47 4.54 -1.79 -11.02
N ASN A 48 4.86 -2.88 -10.30
CA ASN A 48 5.80 -2.84 -9.18
C ASN A 48 7.18 -2.33 -9.59
N LYS A 49 7.71 -2.80 -10.73
CA LYS A 49 9.00 -2.35 -11.27
C LYS A 49 8.95 -0.88 -11.69
N SER A 50 7.89 -0.48 -12.38
CA SER A 50 7.74 0.92 -12.85
C SER A 50 7.64 1.92 -11.72
N LEU A 51 7.03 1.54 -10.60
CA LEU A 51 6.87 2.37 -9.41
C LEU A 51 7.97 2.15 -8.36
N GLN A 52 8.92 1.25 -8.64
CA GLN A 52 9.98 0.87 -7.69
C GLN A 52 9.42 0.49 -6.32
N LEU A 53 8.33 -0.29 -6.33
CA LEU A 53 7.76 -0.86 -5.12
C LEU A 53 8.66 -2.00 -4.61
N PRO A 54 8.67 -2.27 -3.29
CA PRO A 54 9.29 -3.47 -2.74
C PRO A 54 8.81 -4.73 -3.45
N ASP A 55 9.68 -5.73 -3.58
CA ASP A 55 9.35 -7.00 -4.27
C ASP A 55 8.17 -7.71 -3.61
N ASP A 56 8.05 -7.57 -2.30
CA ASP A 56 6.98 -8.13 -1.54
C ASP A 56 5.73 -7.22 -1.55
N ALA A 57 5.73 -5.99 -2.06
CA ALA A 57 4.58 -5.06 -1.94
C ALA A 57 3.20 -5.69 -2.26
N VAL A 58 2.21 -5.42 -1.40
CA VAL A 58 0.82 -5.87 -1.61
C VAL A 58 0.05 -4.77 -2.34
N VAL A 59 -0.52 -5.10 -3.51
CA VAL A 59 -1.22 -4.14 -4.37
C VAL A 59 -2.61 -4.68 -4.73
N ILE A 60 -3.65 -3.84 -4.63
CA ILE A 60 -5.03 -4.18 -5.00
C ILE A 60 -5.57 -3.16 -6.02
N SER A 61 -6.23 -3.63 -7.08
CA SER A 61 -6.99 -2.76 -7.99
C SER A 61 -8.33 -2.34 -7.41
N LYS A 62 -8.72 -1.10 -7.71
CA LYS A 62 -10.08 -0.59 -7.57
C LYS A 62 -10.90 -0.96 -8.81
N PRO A 63 -12.21 -1.26 -8.69
CA PRO A 63 -13.00 -1.33 -7.44
C PRO A 63 -12.62 -2.55 -6.59
N LEU A 64 -12.69 -2.37 -5.26
CA LEU A 64 -12.28 -3.40 -4.30
C LEU A 64 -13.37 -4.45 -4.12
N LYS A 65 -13.03 -5.72 -4.39
CA LYS A 65 -13.84 -6.87 -4.01
C LYS A 65 -13.46 -7.34 -2.60
N ARG A 66 -14.44 -7.85 -1.84
CA ARG A 66 -14.23 -8.34 -0.47
C ARG A 66 -13.15 -9.42 -0.42
N GLU A 67 -13.23 -10.42 -1.29
CA GLU A 67 -12.25 -11.53 -1.37
C GLU A 67 -10.81 -11.04 -1.59
N HIS A 68 -10.60 -10.04 -2.46
CA HIS A 68 -9.27 -9.47 -2.71
C HIS A 68 -8.76 -8.68 -1.51
N LEU A 69 -9.64 -7.97 -0.81
CA LEU A 69 -9.30 -7.21 0.38
C LEU A 69 -8.88 -8.12 1.52
N GLU A 70 -9.67 -9.16 1.81
CA GLU A 70 -9.38 -10.16 2.85
C GLU A 70 -8.04 -10.86 2.60
N TYR A 71 -7.81 -11.30 1.36
CA TYR A 71 -6.54 -11.93 0.98
C TYR A 71 -5.35 -10.97 1.14
N ALA A 72 -5.50 -9.71 0.73
CA ALA A 72 -4.44 -8.71 0.82
C ALA A 72 -4.10 -8.36 2.27
N ILE A 73 -5.11 -8.24 3.15
CA ILE A 73 -4.91 -8.03 4.59
C ILE A 73 -4.13 -9.21 5.18
N LEU A 74 -4.57 -10.44 4.90
CA LEU A 74 -3.90 -11.66 5.36
C LEU A 74 -2.42 -11.69 4.92
N LYS A 75 -2.15 -11.36 3.65
CA LYS A 75 -0.78 -11.33 3.09
C LYS A 75 0.09 -10.20 3.66
N ALA A 76 -0.50 -9.07 4.03
CA ALA A 76 0.24 -7.92 4.55
C ALA A 76 0.61 -8.10 6.02
N VAL A 77 -0.30 -8.67 6.82
CA VAL A 77 -0.10 -8.84 8.28
C VAL A 77 0.77 -10.04 8.62
N ASN A 78 0.73 -11.12 7.83
CA ASN A 78 1.50 -12.34 8.10
C ASN A 78 2.94 -12.28 7.55
N ARG A 79 3.59 -11.13 7.62
CA ARG A 79 4.98 -10.93 7.17
C ARG A 79 5.96 -10.93 8.31
#